data_AF-R7RZQ7-F1
#
_entry.id   AF-R7RZQ7-F1
#
_cell.length_a   1.000
_cell.length_b   1.000
_cell.length_c   1.000
_cell.angle_alpha   90.00
_cell.angle_beta   90.00
_cell.angle_gamma   90.00
#
_symmetry.space_group_name_H-M   'P 1'
#
loop_
_entity.id
_entity.type
_entity.pdbx_description
1 polymer ?
#
loop_
_entity_poly.entity_id
_entity_poly.type
_entity_poly.pdbx_seq_one_letter_code
_entity_poly.pdbx_strand_id
1 'polypeptide(L)'
;YPIAVVQYERADYSVGNEEHLHWALIVITNEGDLTGPCWQVVDRHYSDGRGVVWELFDGNEVRLKMTKKCLGGVKIGTVKDKDLEFFATVSAQSQAPVPKFEGWNCRDWVIEAIGHLALAQKGWIATGGVPDQAALLPALKRASAQT
;
A
#
# COMPACT_ATOMS: atom_id res chain seq x y z
N TYR A 1 9.93 1.07 -13.17
CA TYR A 1 9.20 1.84 -12.15
C TYR A 1 9.39 1.21 -10.78
N PRO A 2 9.77 2.00 -9.75
CA PRO A 2 9.80 1.55 -8.36
C PRO A 2 8.40 1.12 -7.89
N ILE A 3 8.33 0.00 -7.16
CA ILE A 3 7.16 -0.39 -6.39
C ILE A 3 7.44 0.02 -4.95
N ALA A 4 6.52 0.73 -4.31
CA ALA A 4 6.67 1.20 -2.95
C ALA A 4 5.41 0.98 -2.11
N VAL A 5 5.63 0.77 -0.81
CA VAL A 5 4.59 0.94 0.21
C VAL A 5 4.71 2.35 0.75
N VAL A 6 3.63 3.12 0.69
CA VAL A 6 3.55 4.47 1.24
C VAL A 6 2.59 4.48 2.43
N GLN A 7 2.81 5.40 3.35
CA GLN A 7 1.99 5.56 4.54
C GLN A 7 1.38 6.95 4.62
N TYR A 8 0.14 7.02 5.10
CA TYR A 8 -0.62 8.24 5.24
C TYR A 8 -1.14 8.45 6.66
N GLU A 9 -1.17 9.71 7.08
CA GLU A 9 -1.83 10.16 8.30
C GLU A 9 -3.29 9.68 8.37
N ARG A 10 -3.68 9.25 9.58
CA ARG A 10 -5.08 9.06 9.95
C ARG A 10 -5.51 10.22 10.86
N ALA A 11 -6.81 10.36 11.10
CA ALA A 11 -7.36 11.47 11.88
C ALA A 11 -6.66 11.66 13.25
N ASP A 12 -6.34 10.54 13.91
CA ASP A 12 -5.78 10.53 15.26
C ASP A 12 -4.28 10.12 15.31
N TYR A 13 -3.67 9.83 14.15
CA TYR A 13 -2.32 9.25 14.10
C TYR A 13 -1.44 9.91 13.02
N SER A 14 -0.22 10.24 13.42
CA SER A 14 0.85 10.81 12.58
C SER A 14 2.20 10.16 12.96
N VAL A 15 3.31 10.81 12.62
CA VAL A 15 4.70 10.38 12.89
C VAL A 15 4.87 9.94 14.35
N GLY A 16 5.54 8.79 14.55
CA GLY A 16 5.71 8.13 15.85
C GLY A 16 4.64 7.09 16.17
N ASN A 17 3.58 6.99 15.36
CA ASN A 17 2.49 6.01 15.48
C ASN A 17 2.31 5.22 14.17
N GLU A 18 3.41 4.88 13.48
CA GLU A 18 3.39 4.25 12.14
C GLU A 18 2.61 2.93 12.11
N GLU A 19 2.53 2.23 13.23
CA GLU A 19 1.69 1.05 13.43
C GLU A 19 0.17 1.34 13.49
N HIS A 20 -0.26 2.57 13.28
CA HIS A 20 -1.67 2.96 13.16
C HIS A 20 -1.98 3.67 11.84
N LEU A 21 -0.95 3.97 11.03
CA LEU A 21 -1.12 4.71 9.79
C LEU A 21 -1.75 3.87 8.68
N HIS A 22 -2.37 4.57 7.71
CA HIS A 22 -2.92 3.91 6.53
C HIS A 22 -1.80 3.59 5.54
N TRP A 23 -1.76 2.37 4.99
CA TRP A 23 -0.77 1.98 3.98
C TRP A 23 -1.42 1.81 2.61
N ALA A 24 -0.66 2.14 1.58
CA ALA A 24 -1.02 1.89 0.19
C ALA A 24 0.19 1.36 -0.60
N LEU A 25 -0.10 0.61 -1.66
CA LEU A 25 0.87 0.17 -2.65
C LEU A 25 0.86 1.13 -3.83
N ILE A 26 2.03 1.59 -4.28
CA ILE A 26 2.14 2.48 -5.45
C ILE A 26 3.24 2.00 -6.38
N VAL A 27 3.02 2.15 -7.69
CA VAL A 27 4.09 2.11 -8.68
C VAL A 27 4.42 3.53 -9.10
N ILE A 28 5.65 3.98 -8.88
CA ILE A 28 6.09 5.34 -9.23
C ILE A 28 6.48 5.35 -10.71
N THR A 29 5.62 5.90 -11.56
CA THR A 29 5.84 6.04 -13.00
C THR A 29 6.49 7.37 -13.38
N ASN A 30 6.37 8.39 -12.53
CA ASN A 30 7.08 9.66 -12.66
C ASN A 30 7.74 10.04 -11.33
N GLU A 31 9.08 10.02 -11.31
CA GLU A 31 9.88 10.33 -10.12
C GLU A 31 9.95 11.84 -9.80
N GLY A 32 9.75 12.70 -10.80
CA GLY A 32 9.79 14.15 -10.62
C GLY A 32 8.70 14.64 -9.66
N ASP A 33 7.49 14.11 -9.82
CA ASP A 33 6.31 14.46 -9.01
C ASP A 33 5.88 13.35 -8.04
N LEU A 34 6.61 12.22 -8.03
CA LEU A 34 6.27 11.00 -7.29
C LEU A 34 4.83 10.57 -7.55
N THR A 35 4.51 10.34 -8.83
CA THR A 35 3.17 9.96 -9.28
C THR A 35 3.13 8.56 -9.86
N GLY A 36 1.93 7.98 -9.83
CA GLY A 36 1.62 6.74 -10.52
C GLY A 36 0.41 6.01 -9.92
N PRO A 37 0.07 4.83 -10.46
CA PRO A 37 -1.10 4.07 -10.00
C PRO A 37 -0.89 3.57 -8.57
N CYS A 38 -1.96 3.69 -7.78
CA CYS A 38 -1.98 3.34 -6.37
C CYS A 38 -3.12 2.38 -6.04
N TRP A 39 -2.82 1.37 -5.23
CA TRP A 39 -3.78 0.42 -4.69
C TRP A 39 -3.85 0.54 -3.18
N GLN A 40 -5.06 0.66 -2.64
CA GLN A 40 -5.30 0.79 -1.21
C GLN A 40 -6.68 0.30 -0.83
N VAL A 41 -6.81 -0.10 0.42
CA VAL A 41 -8.09 -0.51 1.01
C VAL A 41 -8.44 0.38 2.16
N VAL A 42 -9.64 0.96 2.15
CA VAL A 42 -10.11 1.88 3.18
C VAL A 42 -11.29 1.29 3.91
N ASP A 43 -11.31 1.45 5.24
CA ASP A 43 -12.47 1.16 6.06
C ASP A 43 -13.42 2.36 6.06
N ARG A 44 -14.68 2.14 5.69
CA ARG A 44 -15.75 3.13 5.80
C ARG A 44 -16.72 2.72 6.89
N HIS A 45 -16.92 3.64 7.81
CA HIS A 45 -17.83 3.47 8.94
C HIS A 45 -19.17 4.11 8.59
N TYR A 46 -20.22 3.29 8.54
CA TYR A 46 -21.57 3.76 8.24
C TYR A 46 -22.43 3.73 9.51
N SER A 47 -23.11 4.85 9.78
CA SER A 47 -24.01 4.99 10.93
C SER A 47 -25.39 4.34 10.73
N ASP A 48 -25.66 3.79 9.55
CA ASP A 48 -26.95 3.21 9.15
C ASP A 48 -27.10 1.71 9.50
N GLY A 49 -26.22 1.19 10.36
CA GLY A 49 -26.23 -0.20 10.80
C GLY A 49 -25.47 -1.17 9.89
N ARG A 50 -24.91 -0.71 8.77
CA ARG A 50 -24.04 -1.55 7.91
C ARG A 50 -22.67 -1.82 8.52
N GLY A 51 -22.29 -1.10 9.57
CA GLY A 51 -21.02 -1.27 10.26
C GLY A 51 -19.85 -0.78 9.41
N VAL A 52 -18.76 -1.56 9.41
CA VAL A 52 -17.54 -1.27 8.65
C VAL A 52 -17.62 -1.95 7.29
N VAL A 53 -17.56 -1.16 6.22
CA VAL A 53 -17.46 -1.65 4.84
C VAL A 53 -16.06 -1.33 4.34
N TRP A 54 -15.41 -2.32 3.74
CA TRP A 54 -14.09 -2.16 3.16
C TRP A 54 -14.19 -1.91 1.66
N GLU A 55 -13.52 -0.86 1.20
CA GLU A 55 -13.49 -0.48 -0.22
C GLU A 55 -12.08 -0.56 -0.77
N LEU A 56 -11.94 -1.18 -1.94
CA LEU A 56 -10.71 -1.24 -2.70
C LEU A 56 -10.66 -0.07 -3.70
N PHE A 57 -9.52 0.62 -3.73
CA PHE A 57 -9.15 1.58 -4.77
C PHE A 57 -7.99 0.96 -5.53
N ASP A 58 -8.13 0.73 -6.84
CA ASP A 58 -7.30 -0.23 -7.58
C ASP A 58 -6.57 0.34 -8.80
N GLY A 59 -5.66 1.29 -8.57
CA GLY A 59 -4.75 1.78 -9.62
C GLY A 59 -5.07 3.18 -10.11
N ASN A 60 -5.85 3.96 -9.35
CA ASN A 60 -5.99 5.38 -9.58
C ASN A 60 -4.62 6.07 -9.48
N GLU A 61 -4.33 6.98 -10.41
CA GLU A 61 -3.13 7.79 -10.33
C GLU A 61 -3.20 8.70 -9.10
N VAL A 62 -2.16 8.66 -8.27
CA VAL A 62 -1.98 9.57 -7.14
C VAL A 62 -0.73 10.40 -7.34
N ARG A 63 -0.69 11.58 -6.71
CA ARG A 63 0.47 12.47 -6.69
C ARG A 63 0.93 12.67 -5.27
N LEU A 64 1.99 11.96 -4.87
CA LEU A 64 2.41 11.92 -3.46
C LEU A 64 2.84 13.29 -2.94
N LYS A 65 3.44 14.14 -3.79
CA LYS A 65 3.87 15.49 -3.40
C LYS A 65 2.72 16.49 -3.19
N MET A 66 1.52 16.20 -3.69
CA MET A 66 0.37 17.12 -3.62
C MET A 66 -0.46 16.95 -2.35
N THR A 67 -0.19 15.90 -1.56
CA THR A 67 -0.90 15.62 -0.31
C THR A 67 0.02 15.83 0.87
N LYS A 68 -0.46 16.55 1.88
CA LYS A 68 0.25 16.70 3.17
C LYS A 68 0.15 15.47 4.07
N LYS A 69 -0.72 14.52 3.72
CA LYS A 69 -0.94 13.32 4.53
C LYS A 69 0.10 12.23 4.28
N CYS A 70 0.82 12.26 3.16
CA CYS A 70 1.82 11.23 2.84
C CYS A 70 3.06 11.43 3.71
N LEU A 71 3.38 10.45 4.55
CA LEU A 71 4.53 10.47 5.47
C LEU A 71 5.66 9.57 4.96
N GLY A 72 5.87 9.59 3.65
CA GLY A 72 6.90 8.82 2.98
C GLY A 72 6.54 7.37 2.69
N GLY A 73 7.53 6.60 2.24
CA GLY A 73 7.35 5.21 1.86
C GLY A 73 8.66 4.48 1.64
N VAL A 74 8.54 3.17 1.45
CA VAL A 74 9.66 2.24 1.29
C VAL A 74 9.53 1.55 -0.04
N LYS A 75 10.61 1.60 -0.85
CA LYS A 75 10.70 0.81 -2.07
C LYS A 75 10.85 -0.66 -1.72
N ILE A 76 9.95 -1.49 -2.25
CA ILE A 76 9.92 -2.95 -2.02
C ILE A 76 10.27 -3.76 -3.28
N GLY A 77 10.35 -3.10 -4.44
CA GLY A 77 10.56 -3.80 -5.70
C GLY A 77 10.65 -2.87 -6.89
N THR A 78 10.63 -3.48 -8.08
CA THR A 78 10.59 -2.76 -9.36
C THR A 78 9.77 -3.53 -10.38
N VAL A 79 8.95 -2.82 -11.15
CA VAL A 79 8.23 -3.35 -12.31
C VAL A 79 8.73 -2.69 -13.58
N LYS A 80 8.85 -3.45 -14.68
CA LYS A 80 9.18 -2.89 -16.00
C LYS A 80 7.93 -2.29 -16.62
N ASP A 81 8.10 -1.27 -17.46
CA ASP A 81 6.99 -0.59 -18.13
C ASP A 81 6.05 -1.56 -18.85
N LYS A 82 6.62 -2.46 -19.66
CA LYS A 82 5.88 -3.52 -20.37
C LYS A 82 5.09 -4.50 -19.48
N ASP A 83 5.41 -4.56 -18.20
CA ASP A 83 4.79 -5.48 -17.23
C ASP A 83 3.76 -4.75 -16.34
N LEU A 84 3.57 -3.42 -16.51
CA LEU A 84 2.75 -2.59 -15.62
C LEU A 84 1.26 -2.96 -15.67
N GLU A 85 0.73 -3.24 -16.85
CA GLU A 85 -0.68 -3.65 -17.01
C GLU A 85 -0.95 -5.00 -16.32
N PHE A 86 -0.03 -5.95 -16.49
CA PHE A 86 -0.11 -7.24 -15.81
C PHE A 86 0.06 -7.08 -14.29
N PHE A 87 0.96 -6.18 -13.84
CA PHE A 87 1.11 -5.84 -12.43
C PHE A 87 -0.17 -5.27 -11.83
N ALA A 88 -0.85 -4.38 -12.55
CA ALA A 88 -2.12 -3.82 -12.12
C ALA A 88 -3.20 -4.90 -11.97
N THR A 89 -3.22 -5.85 -12.91
CA THR A 89 -4.13 -7.01 -12.85
C THR A 89 -3.85 -7.87 -11.62
N VAL A 90 -2.59 -8.23 -11.34
CA VAL A 90 -2.22 -9.02 -10.15
C VAL A 90 -2.50 -8.26 -8.86
N SER A 91 -2.26 -6.95 -8.83
CA SER A 91 -2.55 -6.11 -7.66
C SER A 91 -4.04 -6.05 -7.37
N ALA A 92 -4.89 -5.85 -8.39
CA ALA A 92 -6.34 -5.90 -8.27
C ALA A 92 -6.86 -7.32 -7.93
N GLN A 93 -6.15 -8.37 -8.36
CA GLN A 93 -6.45 -9.76 -8.00
C GLN A 93 -6.11 -10.14 -6.55
N SER A 94 -5.53 -9.21 -5.77
CA SER A 94 -5.32 -9.37 -4.32
C SER A 94 -6.65 -9.31 -3.54
N GLN A 95 -7.63 -10.09 -3.99
CA GLN A 95 -9.00 -10.31 -3.50
C GLN A 95 -9.84 -9.08 -3.09
N ALA A 96 -11.15 -9.33 -2.93
CA ALA A 96 -12.01 -8.39 -2.23
C ALA A 96 -11.45 -8.15 -0.81
N PRO A 97 -11.51 -6.92 -0.29
CA PRO A 97 -10.99 -6.60 1.04
C PRO A 97 -11.91 -7.18 2.12
N VAL A 98 -11.81 -8.49 2.33
CA VAL A 98 -12.61 -9.24 3.29
C VAL A 98 -11.74 -9.48 4.51
N PRO A 99 -12.15 -9.01 5.71
CA PRO A 99 -11.47 -9.32 6.95
C PRO A 99 -11.35 -10.84 7.17
N LYS A 100 -10.12 -11.32 7.38
CA LYS A 100 -9.83 -12.76 7.55
C LYS A 100 -9.64 -13.18 9.01
N PHE A 101 -9.43 -12.22 9.89
CA PHE A 101 -9.23 -12.40 11.32
C PHE A 101 -9.60 -11.13 12.07
N GLU A 102 -9.76 -11.24 13.39
CA GLU A 102 -10.04 -10.10 14.26
C GLU A 102 -8.85 -9.11 14.25
N GLY A 103 -9.13 -7.84 13.96
CA GLY A 103 -8.10 -6.79 13.86
C GLY A 103 -7.47 -6.66 12.46
N TRP A 104 -7.92 -7.44 11.47
CA TRP A 104 -7.52 -7.25 10.08
C TRP A 104 -7.79 -5.80 9.62
N ASN A 105 -6.83 -5.21 8.94
CA ASN A 105 -6.90 -3.83 8.49
C ASN A 105 -6.21 -3.60 7.13
N CYS A 106 -6.22 -2.35 6.66
CA CYS A 106 -5.64 -1.97 5.36
C CYS A 106 -4.17 -2.40 5.16
N ARG A 107 -3.38 -2.51 6.24
CA ARG A 107 -1.97 -2.91 6.14
C ARG A 107 -1.84 -4.41 5.91
N ASP A 108 -2.73 -5.21 6.50
CA ASP A 108 -2.81 -6.64 6.23
C ASP A 108 -3.11 -6.88 4.75
N TRP A 109 -4.03 -6.12 4.17
CA TRP A 109 -4.30 -6.15 2.73
C TRP A 109 -3.04 -5.84 1.89
N VAL A 110 -2.25 -4.82 2.27
CA VAL A 110 -0.99 -4.49 1.57
C VAL A 110 0.02 -5.64 1.64
N ILE A 111 0.17 -6.29 2.80
CA ILE A 111 1.05 -7.46 2.95
C ILE A 111 0.58 -8.61 2.06
N GLU A 112 -0.72 -8.88 2.02
CA GLU A 112 -1.31 -9.90 1.14
C GLU A 112 -1.03 -9.60 -0.34
N ALA A 113 -1.21 -8.35 -0.76
CA ALA A 113 -0.93 -7.92 -2.13
C ALA A 113 0.55 -8.11 -2.50
N ILE A 114 1.47 -7.78 -1.58
CA ILE A 114 2.91 -8.05 -1.75
C ILE A 114 3.18 -9.55 -1.91
N GLY A 115 2.51 -10.39 -1.13
CA GLY A 115 2.60 -11.85 -1.23
C GLY A 115 2.18 -12.34 -2.62
N HIS A 116 1.04 -11.89 -3.15
CA HIS A 116 0.59 -12.23 -4.50
C HIS A 116 1.58 -11.80 -5.58
N LEU A 117 2.12 -10.59 -5.46
CA LEU A 117 3.13 -10.06 -6.39
C LEU A 117 4.44 -10.85 -6.35
N ALA A 118 4.89 -11.29 -5.17
CA ALA A 118 6.07 -12.15 -5.04
C ALA A 118 5.85 -13.53 -5.68
N LEU A 119 4.62 -14.06 -5.62
CA LEU A 119 4.23 -15.35 -6.20
C LEU A 119 4.02 -15.30 -7.72
N ALA A 120 3.90 -14.11 -8.33
CA ALA A 120 3.74 -13.96 -9.77
C ALA A 120 4.96 -14.40 -10.61
N GLN A 121 6.10 -14.73 -9.96
CA GLN A 121 7.35 -15.19 -10.58
C GLN A 121 7.89 -14.25 -11.68
N LYS A 122 7.56 -12.95 -11.61
CA LYS A 122 8.06 -11.92 -12.52
C LYS A 122 9.34 -11.22 -12.04
N GLY A 123 9.79 -11.55 -10.84
CA GLY A 123 10.95 -10.89 -10.20
C GLY A 123 10.69 -9.44 -9.80
N TRP A 124 9.42 -9.03 -9.67
CA TRP A 124 9.05 -7.67 -9.27
C TRP A 124 9.40 -7.36 -7.83
N ILE A 125 9.19 -8.34 -6.96
CA ILE A 125 9.51 -8.34 -5.53
C ILE A 125 10.40 -9.57 -5.28
N ALA A 126 11.34 -9.45 -4.35
CA ALA A 126 12.22 -10.56 -4.00
C ALA A 126 11.45 -11.80 -3.53
N THR A 127 11.98 -12.99 -3.81
CA THR A 127 11.42 -14.26 -3.32
C THR A 127 11.36 -14.23 -1.79
N GLY A 128 10.18 -14.48 -1.22
CA GLY A 128 9.90 -14.32 0.21
C GLY A 128 9.18 -13.02 0.57
N GLY A 129 9.10 -12.05 -0.36
CA GLY A 129 8.28 -10.85 -0.23
C GLY A 129 8.57 -10.02 1.02
N VAL A 130 7.51 -9.43 1.57
CA VAL A 130 7.48 -8.88 2.91
C VAL A 130 6.58 -9.80 3.74
N PRO A 131 7.09 -10.48 4.77
CA PRO A 131 6.33 -11.55 5.44
C PRO A 131 5.18 -11.01 6.29
N ASP A 132 5.34 -9.83 6.90
CA ASP A 132 4.36 -9.23 7.79
C ASP A 132 4.57 -7.71 7.90
N GLN A 133 3.67 -7.05 8.63
CA GLN A 133 3.77 -5.61 8.88
C GLN A 133 5.03 -5.23 9.67
N ALA A 134 5.47 -6.08 10.60
CA ALA A 134 6.63 -5.81 11.47
C ALA A 134 7.93 -5.71 10.66
N ALA A 135 8.04 -6.44 9.56
CA ALA A 135 9.19 -6.36 8.66
C ALA A 135 9.33 -4.99 7.96
N LEU A 136 8.21 -4.30 7.68
CA LEU A 136 8.23 -2.97 7.04
C LEU A 136 8.28 -1.81 8.03
N LEU A 137 7.71 -1.98 9.23
CA LEU A 137 7.55 -0.89 10.20
C LEU A 137 8.84 -0.11 10.50
N PRO A 138 10.00 -0.73 10.78
CA PRO A 138 11.23 0.02 11.04
C PRO A 138 11.68 0.90 9.88
N ALA A 139 11.47 0.45 8.63
CA ALA A 139 11.82 1.22 7.44
C ALA A 139 10.85 2.38 7.22
N LEU A 140 9.55 2.15 7.46
CA LEU A 140 8.52 3.19 7.39
C LEU A 140 8.72 4.26 8.48
N LYS A 141 9.10 3.89 9.71
CA LYS A 141 9.47 4.84 10.78
C LYS A 141 10.64 5.74 10.37
N ARG A 142 11.62 5.20 9.65
CA ARG A 142 12.72 6.02 9.12
C ARG A 142 12.26 6.92 7.97
N ALA A 143 11.32 6.47 7.16
CA ALA A 143 10.80 7.24 6.04
C ALA A 143 9.98 8.46 6.51
N SER A 144 9.12 8.28 7.53
CA SER A 144 8.33 9.37 8.12
C SER A 144 9.18 10.40 8.87
N ALA A 145 10.30 9.99 9.47
CA ALA A 145 11.22 10.92 10.13
C ALA A 145 11.95 11.88 9.17
N GLN A 146 11.83 11.67 7.84
CA GLN A 146 12.51 12.46 6.81
C GLN A 146 11.56 13.36 6.00
N THR A 147 10.26 13.33 6.30
CA THR A 147 9.23 14.17 5.65
C THR A 147 8.96 15.43 6.45
#